data_AF-A0A8I2YQY2-F1
#
_entry.id   AF-A0A8I2YQY2-F1
#
_cell.length_a   1.000
_cell.length_b   1.000
_cell.length_c   1.000
_cell.angle_alpha   90.00
_cell.angle_beta   90.00
_cell.angle_gamma   90.00
#
_symmetry.space_group_name_H-M   'P 1'
#
loop_
_entity.id
_entity.type
_entity.pdbx_description
1 polymer ?
#
loop_
_entity_poly.entity_id
_entity_poly.type
_entity_poly.pdbx_seq_one_letter_code
_entity_poly.pdbx_strand_id
1 'polypeptide(L)'
;MRTHSSRSHGVLFTCMVITLSMPFLVSGARPPAPVQRRQANLSYSIPMDGGGSMLTQVQDTYPPGLGEPINVIISANSDSAVLQNTVNNGGLINYYQSFNFSTECLGQHSGDNQGANLGDGNGYLNQTAVIRWDYGNVQLGTCEETLEGGDHIRYWIQNGADANSGAIFMALSYEMPIAGRYNLGRDWMIGNATAQSSIIPTSKLTNGSTYSGSTSFNGYTYHTTVNYVSGLLQNSSVGINHYQTVAVNDTSAIDGLVAVMMVKIATRRGHIDP
;
A
#
# COMPACT_ATOMS: atom_id res chain seq x y z
N MET A 1 52.99 -16.32 -94.32
CA MET A 1 51.94 -15.95 -95.29
C MET A 1 50.68 -15.69 -94.49
N ARG A 2 50.23 -14.42 -94.39
CA ARG A 2 48.96 -13.89 -94.98
C ARG A 2 47.75 -14.82 -94.77
N THR A 3 46.54 -14.44 -94.37
CA THR A 3 45.82 -13.21 -93.98
C THR A 3 44.37 -13.71 -93.75
N HIS A 4 43.62 -13.17 -92.78
CA HIS A 4 42.32 -12.50 -93.03
C HIS A 4 41.50 -12.27 -91.75
N SER A 5 41.01 -11.03 -91.68
CA SER A 5 40.05 -10.47 -90.73
C SER A 5 38.61 -10.84 -91.11
N SER A 6 37.73 -10.97 -90.11
CA SER A 6 36.32 -10.60 -90.25
C SER A 6 35.72 -10.19 -88.90
N ARG A 7 35.19 -8.96 -88.85
CA ARG A 7 34.35 -8.43 -87.76
C ARG A 7 32.89 -8.81 -88.05
N SER A 8 32.16 -9.27 -87.04
CA SER A 8 30.70 -9.38 -87.09
C SER A 8 30.09 -8.70 -85.85
N HIS A 9 29.11 -7.84 -86.12
CA HIS A 9 28.33 -7.09 -85.14
C HIS A 9 27.15 -7.96 -84.67
N GLY A 10 27.00 -8.13 -83.35
CA GLY A 10 25.84 -8.79 -82.73
C GLY A 10 25.04 -7.79 -81.92
N VAL A 11 23.81 -7.55 -82.36
CA VAL A 11 22.82 -6.62 -81.80
C VAL A 11 22.30 -7.13 -80.45
N LEU A 12 22.30 -6.25 -79.44
CA LEU A 12 21.77 -6.50 -78.10
C LEU A 12 20.24 -6.34 -78.12
N PHE A 13 19.48 -7.43 -77.92
CA PHE A 13 18.04 -7.38 -77.68
C PHE A 13 17.78 -7.34 -76.17
N THR A 14 17.41 -6.18 -75.66
CA THR A 14 16.99 -5.98 -74.26
C THR A 14 15.53 -6.36 -74.10
N CYS A 15 15.26 -7.46 -73.39
CA CYS A 15 13.92 -7.91 -73.05
C CYS A 15 13.41 -7.10 -71.85
N MET A 16 12.40 -6.27 -72.07
CA MET A 16 11.78 -5.41 -71.06
C MET A 16 10.78 -6.23 -70.24
N VAL A 17 11.16 -6.65 -69.03
CA VAL A 17 10.25 -7.32 -68.09
C VAL A 17 9.47 -6.24 -67.33
N ILE A 18 8.18 -6.14 -67.60
CA ILE A 18 7.25 -5.28 -66.84
C ILE A 18 6.85 -6.04 -65.58
N THR A 19 7.45 -5.69 -64.44
CA THR A 19 7.01 -6.18 -63.13
C THR A 19 5.88 -5.28 -62.60
N LEU A 20 4.65 -5.78 -62.57
CA LEU A 20 3.57 -5.16 -61.78
C LEU A 20 3.85 -5.36 -60.29
N SER A 21 4.32 -4.33 -59.60
CA SER A 21 4.38 -4.31 -58.14
C SER A 21 3.01 -3.95 -57.57
N MET A 22 2.28 -4.93 -57.03
CA MET A 22 1.14 -4.65 -56.16
C MET A 22 1.64 -4.01 -54.86
N PRO A 23 1.11 -2.85 -54.43
CA PRO A 23 1.43 -2.31 -53.12
C PRO A 23 0.81 -3.23 -52.06
N PHE A 24 1.67 -3.90 -51.29
CA PHE A 24 1.25 -4.50 -50.02
C PHE A 24 0.76 -3.37 -49.11
N LEU A 25 -0.54 -3.33 -48.86
CA LEU A 25 -1.09 -2.57 -47.75
C LEU A 25 -0.59 -3.24 -46.47
N VAL A 26 0.51 -2.74 -45.93
CA VAL A 26 0.92 -3.03 -44.56
C VAL A 26 -0.16 -2.42 -43.67
N SER A 27 -1.09 -3.26 -43.23
CA SER A 27 -1.92 -2.98 -42.06
C SER A 27 -0.96 -2.72 -40.91
N GLY A 28 -0.67 -1.45 -40.64
CA GLY A 28 0.06 -1.04 -39.46
C GLY A 28 -0.79 -1.42 -38.27
N ALA A 29 -0.58 -2.62 -37.72
CA ALA A 29 -1.07 -2.97 -36.41
C ALA A 29 -0.54 -1.90 -35.46
N ARG A 30 -1.44 -1.03 -34.98
CA ARG A 30 -1.10 -0.10 -33.91
C ARG A 30 -0.46 -0.95 -32.81
N PRO A 31 0.71 -0.55 -32.27
CA PRO A 31 1.20 -1.18 -31.07
C PRO A 31 0.05 -1.18 -30.05
N PRO A 32 -0.20 -2.30 -29.34
CA PRO A 32 -1.19 -2.30 -28.30
C PRO A 32 -0.91 -1.09 -27.42
N ALA A 33 -1.95 -0.28 -27.17
CA ALA A 33 -1.82 0.81 -26.22
C ALA A 33 -1.15 0.24 -24.97
N PRO A 34 -0.16 0.94 -24.37
CA PRO A 34 0.42 0.46 -23.13
C PRO A 34 -0.74 0.11 -22.20
N VAL A 35 -0.66 -1.06 -21.59
CA VAL A 35 -1.62 -1.44 -20.55
C VAL A 35 -1.45 -0.38 -19.47
N GLN A 36 -2.22 0.70 -19.55
CA GLN A 36 -2.56 1.49 -18.39
C GLN A 36 -3.20 0.47 -17.47
N ARG A 37 -2.42 -0.03 -16.50
CA ARG A 37 -2.98 -0.39 -15.21
C ARG A 37 -3.99 0.70 -14.96
N ARG A 38 -5.29 0.37 -14.94
CA ARG A 38 -6.27 1.30 -14.44
C ARG A 38 -5.77 1.68 -13.06
N GLN A 39 -5.13 2.85 -12.93
CA GLN A 39 -5.03 3.56 -11.68
C GLN A 39 -6.49 3.85 -11.33
N ALA A 40 -7.16 2.87 -10.73
CA ALA A 40 -8.29 3.20 -9.89
C ALA A 40 -7.78 4.27 -8.93
N ASN A 41 -8.60 5.30 -8.68
CA ASN A 41 -8.36 6.43 -7.78
C ASN A 41 -7.89 6.01 -6.38
N LEU A 42 -6.66 5.49 -6.23
CA LEU A 42 -6.17 4.93 -4.97
C LEU A 42 -5.53 6.01 -4.09
N SER A 43 -5.20 7.18 -4.65
CA SER A 43 -4.73 8.39 -3.93
C SER A 43 -3.55 8.18 -2.97
N TYR A 44 -2.59 7.36 -3.39
CA TYR A 44 -1.22 7.30 -2.89
C TYR A 44 -0.28 6.97 -4.07
N SER A 45 1.00 7.33 -3.97
CA SER A 45 2.03 6.91 -4.92
C SER A 45 2.61 5.57 -4.49
N ILE A 46 2.91 4.68 -5.44
CA ILE A 46 3.43 3.34 -5.13
C ILE A 46 4.91 3.45 -4.74
N PRO A 47 5.32 3.01 -3.52
CA PRO A 47 6.70 3.20 -3.08
C PRO A 47 7.76 2.60 -4.00
N MET A 48 7.48 1.44 -4.59
CA MET A 48 8.41 0.74 -5.48
C MET A 48 8.74 1.52 -6.76
N ASP A 49 7.85 2.41 -7.21
CA ASP A 49 8.08 3.22 -8.42
C ASP A 49 9.17 4.30 -8.19
N GLY A 50 9.37 4.70 -6.92
CA GLY A 50 10.39 5.66 -6.49
C GLY A 50 11.55 5.03 -5.72
N GLY A 51 11.75 3.71 -5.81
CA GLY A 51 12.84 3.00 -5.13
C GLY A 51 12.61 2.75 -3.63
N GLY A 52 11.38 2.96 -3.16
CA GLY A 52 10.93 2.57 -1.82
C GLY A 52 10.41 1.13 -1.74
N SER A 53 9.79 0.79 -0.62
CA SER A 53 9.28 -0.56 -0.32
C SER A 53 7.99 -0.50 0.49
N MET A 54 7.19 -1.57 0.39
CA MET A 54 6.05 -1.84 1.28
C MET A 54 6.46 -2.67 2.52
N LEU A 55 7.76 -2.82 2.76
CA LEU A 55 8.32 -3.41 3.97
C LEU A 55 9.09 -2.35 4.75
N THR A 56 8.96 -2.38 6.07
CA THR A 56 9.76 -1.57 6.98
C THR A 56 11.21 -2.05 7.03
N GLN A 57 12.11 -1.19 7.51
CA GLN A 57 13.45 -1.55 7.93
C GLN A 57 13.44 -1.80 9.44
N VAL A 58 13.73 -3.04 9.81
CA VAL A 58 13.84 -3.48 11.21
C VAL A 58 15.30 -3.82 11.48
N GLN A 59 15.84 -3.33 12.60
CA GLN A 59 17.18 -3.69 13.03
C GLN A 59 17.18 -5.05 13.72
N ASP A 60 18.33 -5.74 13.73
CA ASP A 60 18.55 -6.97 14.50
C ASP A 60 17.56 -8.12 14.22
N THR A 61 17.02 -8.20 13.00
CA THR A 61 16.21 -9.35 12.59
C THR A 61 17.05 -10.60 12.40
N TYR A 62 16.42 -11.77 12.56
CA TYR A 62 17.04 -13.05 12.23
C TYR A 62 16.19 -13.85 11.22
N PRO A 63 16.71 -14.14 10.01
CA PRO A 63 17.94 -13.60 9.41
C PRO A 63 17.95 -12.06 9.27
N PRO A 64 19.12 -11.43 9.07
CA PRO A 64 19.22 -9.97 8.88
C PRO A 64 18.50 -9.49 7.62
N GLY A 65 17.96 -8.26 7.68
CA GLY A 65 17.35 -7.58 6.54
C GLY A 65 15.88 -7.93 6.29
N LEU A 66 15.17 -8.41 7.31
CA LEU A 66 13.72 -8.62 7.24
C LEU A 66 12.97 -7.34 7.62
N GLY A 67 11.73 -7.24 7.15
CA GLY A 67 10.85 -6.10 7.41
C GLY A 67 9.46 -6.52 7.84
N GLU A 68 8.73 -5.60 8.44
CA GLU A 68 7.31 -5.77 8.71
C GLU A 68 6.48 -5.18 7.55
N PRO A 69 5.32 -5.77 7.23
CA PRO A 69 4.51 -5.33 6.11
C PRO A 69 3.81 -4.00 6.41
N ILE A 70 3.98 -3.02 5.53
CA ILE A 70 3.14 -1.82 5.45
C ILE A 70 1.84 -2.26 4.76
N ASN A 71 0.89 -2.73 5.55
CA ASN A 71 -0.29 -3.49 5.11
C ASN A 71 -1.60 -2.69 5.14
N VAL A 72 -1.56 -1.41 5.51
CA VAL A 72 -2.70 -0.49 5.41
C VAL A 72 -2.26 0.88 4.89
N ILE A 73 -3.13 1.52 4.11
CA ILE A 73 -2.94 2.90 3.62
C ILE A 73 -4.20 3.71 3.89
N ILE A 74 -4.10 4.85 4.59
CA ILE A 74 -5.14 5.89 4.54
C ILE A 74 -4.84 6.77 3.34
N SER A 75 -5.72 6.69 2.35
CA SER A 75 -5.49 7.34 1.08
C SER A 75 -5.73 8.84 1.14
N ALA A 76 -5.07 9.60 0.27
CA ALA A 76 -5.16 11.05 0.20
C ALA A 76 -6.52 11.58 -0.25
N ASN A 77 -7.41 10.71 -0.75
CA ASN A 77 -8.81 11.03 -0.98
C ASN A 77 -9.62 11.17 0.33
N SER A 78 -9.05 10.83 1.47
CA SER A 78 -9.64 11.12 2.79
C SER A 78 -9.75 12.63 3.02
N ASP A 79 -10.56 13.04 3.99
CA ASP A 79 -10.63 14.47 4.32
C ASP A 79 -9.28 14.97 4.85
N SER A 80 -8.85 16.14 4.36
CA SER A 80 -7.53 16.71 4.67
C SER A 80 -7.26 16.88 6.16
N ALA A 81 -8.33 17.09 6.96
CA ALA A 81 -8.26 17.13 8.41
C ALA A 81 -7.78 15.79 8.99
N VAL A 82 -8.32 14.66 8.53
CA VAL A 82 -7.95 13.31 8.98
C VAL A 82 -6.48 13.00 8.66
N LEU A 83 -5.91 13.59 7.61
CA LEU A 83 -4.51 13.40 7.23
C LEU A 83 -3.53 14.24 8.08
N GLN A 84 -4.02 15.07 9.00
CA GLN A 84 -3.16 15.85 9.91
C GLN A 84 -2.82 15.05 11.16
N ASN A 85 -1.53 14.92 11.48
CA ASN A 85 -1.06 14.27 12.72
C ASN A 85 -1.38 15.13 13.97
N THR A 86 -2.65 15.12 14.39
CA THR A 86 -3.14 15.88 15.55
C THR A 86 -4.42 15.25 16.11
N VAL A 87 -4.70 15.53 17.38
CA VAL A 87 -5.97 15.17 18.05
C VAL A 87 -7.08 16.22 17.80
N ASN A 88 -6.71 17.39 17.31
CA ASN A 88 -7.63 18.51 17.13
C ASN A 88 -8.37 18.42 15.80
N ASN A 89 -9.53 19.08 15.70
CA ASN A 89 -10.27 19.29 14.45
C ASN A 89 -10.60 18.01 13.65
N GLY A 90 -10.73 16.87 14.33
CA GLY A 90 -10.97 15.57 13.70
C GLY A 90 -9.75 14.98 13.00
N GLY A 91 -8.55 15.32 13.48
CA GLY A 91 -7.27 14.86 12.92
C GLY A 91 -6.99 13.37 13.11
N LEU A 92 -5.88 12.91 12.54
CA LEU A 92 -5.48 11.50 12.48
C LEU A 92 -5.51 10.80 13.83
N ILE A 93 -5.00 11.46 14.88
CA ILE A 93 -4.96 10.88 16.23
C ILE A 93 -6.38 10.78 16.82
N ASN A 94 -7.25 11.75 16.54
CA ASN A 94 -8.65 11.70 16.96
C ASN A 94 -9.41 10.58 16.25
N TYR A 95 -9.09 10.35 14.97
CA TYR A 95 -9.63 9.22 14.22
C TYR A 95 -9.18 7.88 14.81
N TYR A 96 -7.90 7.68 15.12
CA TYR A 96 -7.46 6.45 15.81
C TYR A 96 -8.25 6.21 17.12
N GLN A 97 -8.47 7.26 17.90
CA GLN A 97 -9.22 7.18 19.15
C GLN A 97 -10.71 6.83 18.95
N SER A 98 -11.27 7.01 17.76
CA SER A 98 -12.66 6.62 17.49
C SER A 98 -12.87 5.13 17.34
N PHE A 99 -11.79 4.35 17.21
CA PHE A 99 -11.84 2.91 17.15
C PHE A 99 -10.87 2.24 18.13
N ASN A 100 -10.66 2.86 19.29
CA ASN A 100 -9.92 2.36 20.45
C ASN A 100 -8.41 2.18 20.21
N PHE A 101 -7.81 3.11 19.47
CA PHE A 101 -6.36 3.22 19.31
C PHE A 101 -5.89 4.58 19.80
N SER A 102 -4.81 4.63 20.57
CA SER A 102 -4.26 5.89 21.10
C SER A 102 -2.74 5.90 21.06
N THR A 103 -2.16 7.08 21.22
CA THR A 103 -0.70 7.25 21.30
C THR A 103 -0.14 6.52 22.53
N GLU A 104 1.14 6.17 22.48
CA GLU A 104 1.83 5.48 23.57
C GLU A 104 1.67 6.20 24.92
N CYS A 105 1.48 5.39 25.96
CA CYS A 105 1.24 5.86 27.32
C CYS A 105 2.47 6.58 27.87
N LEU A 106 2.31 7.87 28.23
CA LEU A 106 3.32 8.67 28.93
C LEU A 106 4.72 8.67 28.27
N GLY A 107 4.78 8.46 26.95
CA GLY A 107 6.04 8.36 26.20
C GLY A 107 6.83 7.07 26.41
N GLN A 108 6.23 6.03 26.99
CA GLN A 108 6.81 4.69 27.06
C GLN A 108 6.84 4.09 25.65
N HIS A 109 8.05 3.97 25.09
CA HIS A 109 8.28 3.31 23.82
C HIS A 109 8.86 1.92 24.07
N SER A 110 8.06 0.87 23.82
CA SER A 110 8.52 -0.51 23.80
C SER A 110 8.80 -0.94 22.35
N GLY A 111 10.02 -1.40 22.10
CA GLY A 111 10.50 -1.80 20.77
C GLY A 111 11.41 -0.76 20.12
N ASP A 112 12.13 -1.17 19.07
CA ASP A 112 13.00 -0.28 18.32
C ASP A 112 12.22 0.53 17.27
N ASN A 113 12.73 1.72 16.96
CA ASN A 113 12.21 2.50 15.85
C ASN A 113 12.42 1.77 14.53
N GLN A 114 11.34 1.61 13.77
CA GLN A 114 11.40 1.08 12.41
C GLN A 114 11.48 2.22 11.39
N GLY A 115 12.21 1.97 10.31
CA GLY A 115 12.32 2.88 9.17
C GLY A 115 11.39 2.48 8.03
N ALA A 116 11.00 3.43 7.18
CA ALA A 116 10.37 3.12 5.88
C ALA A 116 10.83 4.11 4.82
N ASN A 117 11.02 3.62 3.59
CA ASN A 117 11.21 4.45 2.41
C ASN A 117 9.96 4.33 1.54
N LEU A 118 9.18 5.41 1.46
CA LEU A 118 7.92 5.46 0.72
C LEU A 118 8.08 5.80 -0.76
N GLY A 119 9.32 5.82 -1.27
CA GLY A 119 9.62 6.14 -2.67
C GLY A 119 9.26 7.57 -3.05
N ASP A 120 9.25 8.48 -2.08
CA ASP A 120 8.86 9.88 -2.25
C ASP A 120 10.03 10.86 -2.27
N GLY A 121 11.26 10.36 -2.29
CA GLY A 121 12.48 11.17 -2.32
C GLY A 121 13.03 11.52 -0.93
N ASN A 122 12.36 11.13 0.16
CA ASN A 122 12.87 11.31 1.53
C ASN A 122 13.89 10.23 1.94
N GLY A 123 13.97 9.12 1.20
CA GLY A 123 14.74 7.95 1.63
C GLY A 123 14.09 7.25 2.83
N TYR A 124 14.88 6.62 3.69
CA TYR A 124 14.37 5.99 4.91
C TYR A 124 14.11 7.03 5.99
N LEU A 125 12.87 7.06 6.47
CA LEU A 125 12.47 7.85 7.64
C LEU A 125 12.04 6.93 8.77
N ASN A 126 12.31 7.34 10.01
CA ASN A 126 11.74 6.68 11.18
C ASN A 126 10.21 6.84 11.20
N GLN A 127 9.52 5.89 11.81
CA GLN A 127 8.09 5.97 12.09
C GLN A 127 7.71 7.30 12.75
N THR A 128 6.55 7.83 12.40
CA THR A 128 6.06 9.12 12.93
C THR A 128 5.66 8.98 14.41
N ALA A 129 4.95 7.91 14.72
CA ALA A 129 4.62 7.47 16.07
C ALA A 129 4.20 6.00 16.03
N VAL A 130 4.07 5.40 17.22
CA VAL A 130 3.35 4.15 17.42
C VAL A 130 1.99 4.46 18.03
N ILE A 131 0.95 3.84 17.49
CA ILE A 131 -0.41 3.91 18.02
C ILE A 131 -0.78 2.50 18.48
N ARG A 132 -1.22 2.36 19.72
CA ARG A 132 -1.49 1.07 20.36
C ARG A 132 -2.97 0.95 20.66
N TRP A 133 -3.46 -0.29 20.68
CA TRP A 133 -4.79 -0.59 21.19
C TRP A 133 -4.94 -0.04 22.61
N ASP A 134 -5.99 0.74 22.86
CA ASP A 134 -6.17 1.45 24.12
C ASP A 134 -7.19 0.79 25.06
N TYR A 135 -7.70 -0.40 24.73
CA TYR A 135 -8.71 -1.12 25.52
C TYR A 135 -9.96 -0.29 25.90
N GLY A 136 -10.29 0.73 25.10
CA GLY A 136 -11.40 1.66 25.36
C GLY A 136 -11.05 2.78 26.35
N ASN A 137 -9.77 2.95 26.69
CA ASN A 137 -9.26 3.98 27.58
C ASN A 137 -8.05 4.70 26.97
N VAL A 138 -8.34 5.78 26.24
CA VAL A 138 -7.33 6.62 25.56
C VAL A 138 -6.21 7.16 26.46
N GLN A 139 -6.40 7.21 27.78
CA GLN A 139 -5.45 7.81 28.73
C GLN A 139 -4.57 6.77 29.44
N LEU A 140 -5.09 5.57 29.71
CA LEU A 140 -4.39 4.55 30.50
C LEU A 140 -4.30 3.17 29.83
N GLY A 141 -5.15 2.86 28.86
CA GLY A 141 -5.19 1.51 28.31
C GLY A 141 -4.03 1.17 27.36
N THR A 142 -3.35 2.17 26.78
CA THR A 142 -2.07 1.90 26.09
C THR A 142 -0.93 1.56 27.06
N CYS A 143 -1.07 1.86 28.36
CA CYS A 143 -0.15 1.38 29.39
C CYS A 143 -0.40 -0.11 29.72
N GLU A 144 -1.66 -0.55 29.63
CA GLU A 144 -2.08 -1.95 29.80
C GLU A 144 -1.59 -2.80 28.62
N GLU A 145 -1.63 -2.26 27.40
CA GLU A 145 -1.09 -2.92 26.20
C GLU A 145 0.41 -3.20 26.28
N THR A 146 1.21 -2.32 26.91
CA THR A 146 2.64 -2.57 27.14
C THR A 146 2.91 -3.82 27.99
N LEU A 147 1.92 -4.26 28.79
CA LEU A 147 2.03 -5.41 29.68
C LEU A 147 1.30 -6.65 29.13
N GLU A 148 0.20 -6.47 28.41
CA GLU A 148 -0.66 -7.55 27.92
C GLU A 148 -0.43 -7.93 26.45
N GLY A 149 0.12 -7.00 25.66
CA GLY A 149 0.26 -7.07 24.21
C GLY A 149 -1.05 -6.83 23.46
N GLY A 150 -0.97 -6.23 22.28
CA GLY A 150 -2.15 -5.90 21.50
C GLY A 150 -1.83 -5.48 20.07
N ASP A 151 -2.86 -5.00 19.38
CA ASP A 151 -2.69 -4.47 18.02
C ASP A 151 -1.99 -3.12 18.07
N HIS A 152 -1.00 -2.92 17.20
CA HIS A 152 -0.28 -1.66 17.09
C HIS A 152 -0.07 -1.24 15.63
N ILE A 153 0.04 0.07 15.46
CA ILE A 153 0.22 0.75 14.19
C ILE A 153 1.52 1.55 14.26
N ARG A 154 2.46 1.28 13.36
CA ARG A 154 3.54 2.20 13.01
C ARG A 154 3.19 2.89 11.71
N TYR A 155 3.38 4.20 11.60
CA TYR A 155 2.98 4.91 10.39
C TYR A 155 3.95 5.98 9.90
N TRP A 156 3.84 6.25 8.60
CA TRP A 156 4.63 7.21 7.85
C TRP A 156 3.73 8.02 6.92
N ILE A 157 4.13 9.25 6.61
CA ILE A 157 3.39 10.17 5.74
C ILE A 157 4.16 10.27 4.43
N GLN A 158 3.50 10.04 3.29
CA GLN A 158 4.12 10.19 1.98
C GLN A 158 4.09 11.67 1.55
N ASN A 159 5.17 12.39 1.85
CA ASN A 159 5.24 13.85 1.72
C ASN A 159 6.55 14.36 1.10
N GLY A 160 7.36 13.48 0.52
CA GLY A 160 8.63 13.86 -0.10
C GLY A 160 8.50 14.57 -1.44
N ALA A 161 9.61 15.14 -1.91
CA ALA A 161 9.67 15.99 -3.10
C ALA A 161 9.34 15.25 -4.42
N ASP A 162 9.61 13.95 -4.49
CA ASP A 162 9.38 13.14 -5.69
C ASP A 162 7.95 12.58 -5.74
N ALA A 163 7.30 12.43 -4.59
CA ALA A 163 5.89 12.05 -4.49
C ALA A 163 5.24 12.54 -3.19
N ASN A 164 4.48 13.64 -3.24
CA ASN A 164 3.74 14.14 -2.09
C ASN A 164 2.24 13.90 -2.27
N SER A 165 1.75 12.73 -1.85
CA SER A 165 0.31 12.45 -1.83
C SER A 165 -0.35 12.91 -0.53
N GLY A 166 0.38 12.94 0.58
CA GLY A 166 -0.16 13.12 1.92
C GLY A 166 -0.85 11.87 2.49
N ALA A 167 -0.80 10.74 1.78
CA ALA A 167 -1.34 9.47 2.27
C ALA A 167 -0.54 8.95 3.48
N ILE A 168 -1.23 8.22 4.36
CA ILE A 168 -0.65 7.62 5.56
C ILE A 168 -0.42 6.14 5.29
N PHE A 169 0.83 5.70 5.35
CA PHE A 169 1.25 4.32 5.20
C PHE A 169 1.45 3.70 6.57
N MET A 170 0.85 2.53 6.82
CA MET A 170 0.77 1.93 8.14
C MET A 170 1.22 0.47 8.11
N ALA A 171 2.12 0.13 9.03
CA ALA A 171 2.49 -1.24 9.34
C ALA A 171 1.72 -1.68 10.59
N LEU A 172 0.74 -2.57 10.40
CA LEU A 172 -0.05 -3.15 11.47
C LEU A 172 0.47 -4.52 11.86
N SER A 173 0.59 -4.73 13.16
CA SER A 173 0.96 -6.00 13.76
C SER A 173 0.33 -6.14 15.14
N TYR A 174 0.24 -7.37 15.63
CA TYR A 174 -0.23 -7.67 16.97
C TYR A 174 0.95 -8.14 17.84
N GLU A 175 1.21 -7.47 18.97
CA GLU A 175 2.22 -7.88 19.95
C GLU A 175 1.70 -9.06 20.77
N MET A 176 2.56 -10.05 21.04
CA MET A 176 2.29 -11.41 21.58
C MET A 176 2.17 -12.52 20.51
N PRO A 177 2.57 -13.77 20.84
CA PRO A 177 2.74 -14.84 19.85
C PRO A 177 1.38 -15.39 19.42
N ILE A 178 0.67 -14.64 18.59
CA ILE A 178 -0.44 -15.15 17.80
C ILE A 178 0.05 -15.44 16.38
N ALA A 179 -0.23 -16.66 15.92
CA ALA A 179 0.00 -17.01 14.52
C ALA A 179 -0.91 -16.12 13.64
N GLY A 180 -0.39 -15.61 12.53
CA GLY A 180 -1.12 -14.74 11.61
C GLY A 180 -1.18 -13.27 12.00
N ARG A 181 -0.38 -12.80 12.98
CA ARG A 181 -0.48 -11.45 13.57
C ARG A 181 -0.54 -10.28 12.58
N TYR A 182 0.14 -10.35 11.42
CA TYR A 182 0.11 -9.26 10.45
C TYR A 182 -1.23 -9.17 9.72
N ASN A 183 -1.79 -10.31 9.29
CA ASN A 183 -3.08 -10.34 8.62
C ASN A 183 -4.21 -10.10 9.65
N LEU A 184 -4.12 -10.73 10.82
CA LEU A 184 -5.11 -10.57 11.89
C LEU A 184 -5.13 -9.15 12.45
N GLY A 185 -3.99 -8.55 12.79
CA GLY A 185 -3.92 -7.17 13.28
C GLY A 185 -4.51 -6.19 12.27
N ARG A 186 -4.10 -6.30 10.99
CA ARG A 186 -4.71 -5.53 9.90
C ARG A 186 -6.23 -5.66 9.89
N ASP A 187 -6.75 -6.89 9.87
CA ASP A 187 -8.18 -7.12 9.67
C ASP A 187 -9.03 -6.80 10.90
N TRP A 188 -8.48 -6.95 12.11
CA TRP A 188 -9.12 -6.53 13.35
C TRP A 188 -9.22 -5.02 13.44
N MET A 189 -8.16 -4.30 13.10
CA MET A 189 -8.20 -2.84 13.00
C MET A 189 -9.25 -2.38 11.97
N ILE A 190 -9.28 -2.98 10.78
CA ILE A 190 -10.30 -2.66 9.77
C ILE A 190 -11.72 -2.94 10.31
N GLY A 191 -11.92 -4.05 11.00
CA GLY A 191 -13.19 -4.37 11.68
C GLY A 191 -13.62 -3.27 12.65
N ASN A 192 -12.70 -2.79 13.48
CA ASN A 192 -12.95 -1.73 14.46
C ASN A 192 -13.22 -0.37 13.78
N ALA A 193 -12.37 0.03 12.83
CA ALA A 193 -12.48 1.31 12.11
C ALA A 193 -13.73 1.41 11.23
N THR A 194 -14.34 0.27 10.90
CA THR A 194 -15.61 0.18 10.16
C THR A 194 -16.77 -0.33 11.02
N ALA A 195 -16.61 -0.43 12.34
CA ALA A 195 -17.62 -0.85 13.31
C ALA A 195 -18.38 -2.14 12.91
N GLN A 196 -17.66 -3.16 12.44
CA GLN A 196 -18.28 -4.43 12.08
C GLN A 196 -18.85 -5.13 13.32
N SER A 197 -20.01 -5.76 13.17
CA SER A 197 -20.66 -6.51 14.26
C SER A 197 -20.04 -7.88 14.51
N SER A 198 -19.12 -8.32 13.66
CA SER A 198 -18.38 -9.56 13.79
C SER A 198 -16.95 -9.41 13.25
N ILE A 199 -16.05 -10.30 13.69
CA ILE A 199 -14.66 -10.32 13.26
C ILE A 199 -14.59 -10.57 11.75
N ILE A 200 -13.76 -9.79 11.07
CA ILE A 200 -13.48 -9.98 9.65
C ILE A 200 -12.89 -11.38 9.41
N PRO A 201 -13.49 -12.20 8.52
CA PRO A 201 -12.99 -13.54 8.25
C PRO A 201 -11.74 -13.48 7.36
N THR A 202 -10.57 -13.24 7.95
CA THR A 202 -9.27 -13.05 7.27
C THR A 202 -9.01 -14.06 6.14
N SER A 203 -9.26 -15.34 6.36
CA SER A 203 -9.04 -16.40 5.36
C SER A 203 -9.95 -16.34 4.13
N LYS A 204 -11.00 -15.52 4.15
CA LYS A 204 -11.94 -15.31 3.04
C LYS A 204 -11.70 -14.00 2.29
N LEU A 205 -10.75 -13.18 2.74
CA LEU A 205 -10.43 -11.94 2.06
C LEU A 205 -9.77 -12.22 0.71
N THR A 206 -10.12 -11.37 -0.24
CA THR A 206 -9.65 -11.41 -1.63
C THR A 206 -9.39 -10.00 -2.12
N ASN A 207 -8.64 -9.86 -3.21
CA ASN A 207 -8.54 -8.59 -3.92
C ASN A 207 -9.93 -8.10 -4.35
N GLY A 208 -10.31 -6.90 -3.92
CA GLY A 208 -11.64 -6.31 -4.10
C GLY A 208 -12.62 -6.54 -2.94
N SER A 209 -12.20 -7.20 -1.86
CA SER A 209 -13.00 -7.26 -0.62
C SER A 209 -13.16 -5.86 -0.05
N THR A 210 -14.37 -5.50 0.40
CA THR A 210 -14.67 -4.16 0.89
C THR A 210 -15.41 -4.19 2.22
N TYR A 211 -15.16 -3.15 3.02
CA TYR A 211 -15.84 -2.90 4.29
C TYR A 211 -16.16 -1.41 4.41
N SER A 212 -17.22 -1.09 5.15
CA SER A 212 -17.57 0.30 5.42
C SER A 212 -18.35 0.42 6.71
N GLY A 213 -18.18 1.54 7.40
CA GLY A 213 -18.97 1.89 8.56
C GLY A 213 -18.51 3.19 9.17
N SER A 214 -19.04 3.50 10.36
CA SER A 214 -18.76 4.77 11.01
C SER A 214 -18.40 4.58 12.48
N THR A 215 -17.45 5.38 12.94
CA THR A 215 -17.02 5.46 14.34
C THR A 215 -17.08 6.90 14.82
N SER A 216 -17.04 7.15 16.13
CA SER A 216 -17.14 8.51 16.67
C SER A 216 -16.28 8.71 17.89
N PHE A 217 -15.65 9.89 17.98
CA PHE A 217 -14.88 10.30 19.15
C PHE A 217 -14.88 11.83 19.28
N ASN A 218 -14.92 12.31 20.52
CA ASN A 218 -14.81 13.74 20.86
C ASN A 218 -15.66 14.69 19.99
N GLY A 219 -16.89 14.27 19.66
CA GLY A 219 -17.84 15.05 18.85
C GLY A 219 -17.61 15.02 17.34
N TYR A 220 -16.74 14.15 16.84
CA TYR A 220 -16.56 13.87 15.41
C TYR A 220 -17.08 12.48 15.08
N THR A 221 -17.75 12.35 13.93
CA THR A 221 -18.12 11.06 13.36
C THR A 221 -17.37 10.87 12.06
N TYR A 222 -16.67 9.74 11.95
CA TYR A 222 -15.90 9.36 10.78
C TYR A 222 -16.62 8.24 10.05
N HIS A 223 -16.78 8.38 8.73
CA HIS A 223 -17.19 7.31 7.86
C HIS A 223 -15.97 6.76 7.12
N THR A 224 -15.71 5.46 7.30
CA THR A 224 -14.57 4.76 6.72
C THR A 224 -15.07 3.82 5.64
N THR A 225 -14.47 3.86 4.45
CA THR A 225 -14.62 2.82 3.42
C THR A 225 -13.26 2.19 3.14
N VAL A 226 -13.22 0.86 3.01
CA VAL A 226 -11.99 0.08 2.86
C VAL A 226 -12.09 -0.81 1.64
N ASN A 227 -11.00 -0.89 0.86
CA ASN A 227 -10.84 -1.83 -0.24
C ASN A 227 -9.51 -2.58 -0.10
N TYR A 228 -9.57 -3.90 -0.10
CA TYR A 228 -8.39 -4.75 -0.08
C TYR A 228 -7.84 -4.89 -1.49
N VAL A 229 -6.57 -4.54 -1.67
CA VAL A 229 -5.88 -4.61 -2.97
C VAL A 229 -4.68 -5.55 -2.89
N SER A 230 -4.41 -6.26 -3.97
CA SER A 230 -3.17 -7.03 -4.14
C SER A 230 -2.17 -6.27 -5.02
N GLY A 231 -0.92 -6.77 -5.06
CA GLY A 231 0.12 -6.25 -5.95
C GLY A 231 0.98 -5.12 -5.36
N LEU A 232 0.75 -4.74 -4.11
CA LEU A 232 1.65 -3.90 -3.31
C LEU A 232 2.58 -4.73 -2.42
N LEU A 233 2.06 -5.83 -1.89
CA LEU A 233 2.81 -6.86 -1.16
C LEU A 233 2.69 -8.19 -1.91
N GLN A 234 3.69 -9.04 -1.78
CA GLN A 234 3.63 -10.42 -2.25
C GLN A 234 2.98 -11.30 -1.19
N ASN A 235 2.15 -12.26 -1.60
CA ASN A 235 1.73 -13.36 -0.72
C ASN A 235 2.93 -14.27 -0.50
N SER A 236 3.65 -14.08 0.60
CA SER A 236 4.95 -14.71 0.81
C SER A 236 5.39 -14.66 2.28
N SER A 237 6.39 -15.48 2.60
CA SER A 237 7.20 -15.38 3.83
C SER A 237 8.56 -14.73 3.59
N VAL A 238 8.93 -14.49 2.33
CA VAL A 238 10.23 -13.92 1.95
C VAL A 238 10.31 -12.46 2.36
N GLY A 239 11.38 -12.11 3.09
CA GLY A 239 11.61 -10.74 3.57
C GLY A 239 10.74 -10.33 4.77
N ILE A 240 9.88 -11.22 5.27
CA ILE A 240 8.97 -10.91 6.37
C ILE A 240 9.62 -11.24 7.71
N ASN A 241 9.65 -10.26 8.60
CA ASN A 241 10.17 -10.44 9.95
C ASN A 241 9.28 -11.43 10.73
N HIS A 242 9.90 -12.32 11.51
CA HIS A 242 9.23 -13.40 12.25
C HIS A 242 8.40 -14.39 11.40
N TYR A 243 8.74 -14.56 10.11
CA TYR A 243 7.95 -15.38 9.18
C TYR A 243 7.64 -16.81 9.69
N GLN A 244 8.51 -17.45 10.48
CA GLN A 244 8.24 -18.79 11.01
C GLN A 244 7.12 -18.83 12.05
N THR A 245 6.95 -17.76 12.85
CA THR A 245 5.97 -17.74 13.95
C THR A 245 4.64 -17.12 13.53
N VAL A 246 4.64 -16.33 12.46
CA VAL A 246 3.41 -15.67 11.97
C VAL A 246 2.71 -16.47 10.87
N ALA A 247 3.39 -17.42 10.23
CA ALA A 247 2.75 -18.36 9.33
C ALA A 247 1.69 -19.21 10.08
N VAL A 248 0.52 -19.41 9.45
CA VAL A 248 -0.57 -20.23 10.02
C VAL A 248 -0.75 -21.45 9.14
N ASN A 249 -0.71 -22.66 9.69
CA ASN A 249 -1.06 -23.90 8.96
C ASN A 249 -0.40 -24.03 7.57
N ASP A 250 0.93 -23.89 7.51
CA ASP A 250 1.73 -23.93 6.27
C ASP A 250 1.42 -22.84 5.22
N THR A 251 0.71 -21.77 5.61
CA THR A 251 0.51 -20.59 4.76
C THR A 251 1.66 -19.59 4.88
N SER A 252 1.77 -18.70 3.90
CA SER A 252 2.69 -17.57 3.91
C SER A 252 2.47 -16.67 5.14
N ALA A 253 3.54 -16.02 5.60
CA ALA A 253 3.52 -15.07 6.70
C ALA A 253 2.53 -13.90 6.49
N ILE A 254 2.34 -13.50 5.23
CA ILE A 254 1.35 -12.50 4.80
C ILE A 254 0.58 -12.99 3.57
N ASP A 255 -0.66 -12.53 3.42
CA ASP A 255 -1.54 -12.88 2.30
C ASP A 255 -1.33 -12.01 1.04
N GLY A 256 -0.46 -11.00 1.13
CA GLY A 256 -0.17 -10.05 0.04
C GLY A 256 -1.23 -8.98 -0.17
N LEU A 257 -2.25 -8.90 0.69
CA LEU A 257 -3.27 -7.87 0.62
C LEU A 257 -2.87 -6.63 1.44
N VAL A 258 -3.22 -5.47 0.90
CA VAL A 258 -3.15 -4.17 1.58
C VAL A 258 -4.55 -3.60 1.69
N ALA A 259 -4.95 -3.17 2.88
CA ALA A 259 -6.23 -2.48 3.07
C ALA A 259 -6.06 -0.99 2.76
N VAL A 260 -6.76 -0.48 1.74
CA VAL A 260 -6.76 0.94 1.38
C VAL A 260 -8.02 1.58 1.92
N MET A 261 -7.85 2.54 2.82
CA MET A 261 -8.92 3.24 3.54
C MET A 261 -9.15 4.62 2.91
N MET A 262 -10.41 5.03 2.87
CA MET A 262 -10.82 6.42 2.65
C MET A 262 -11.71 6.83 3.82
N VAL A 263 -11.35 7.94 4.46
CA VAL A 263 -12.00 8.41 5.68
C VAL A 263 -12.61 9.78 5.46
N LYS A 264 -13.90 9.92 5.75
CA LYS A 264 -14.68 11.16 5.62
C LYS A 264 -15.25 11.56 6.97
N ILE A 265 -15.18 12.84 7.30
CA ILE A 265 -15.81 13.37 8.52
C ILE A 265 -17.29 13.62 8.18
N ALA A 266 -18.16 12.73 8.66
CA ALA A 266 -19.61 12.82 8.47
C ALA A 266 -20.23 13.93 9.34
N THR A 267 -19.73 14.10 10.56
CA THR A 267 -20.24 15.11 11.52
C THR A 267 -19.08 15.77 12.25
N ARG A 268 -19.17 17.09 12.48
CA ARG A 268 -18.17 17.88 13.23
C ARG A 268 -18.81 18.48 14.49
N ARG A 269 -18.03 18.56 15.56
CA ARG A 269 -18.41 19.26 16.79
C ARG A 269 -18.73 20.73 16.45
N GLY A 270 -20.00 21.13 16.60
CA GLY A 270 -20.44 22.53 16.51
C GLY A 270 -20.92 23.03 15.14
N HIS A 271 -21.15 22.15 14.14
CA HIS A 271 -21.87 22.58 12.93
C HIS A 271 -23.37 22.38 13.12
N ILE A 272 -24.06 23.46 13.49
CA ILE A 272 -25.47 23.62 13.14
C ILE A 272 -25.43 24.02 11.66
N ASP A 273 -25.90 23.13 10.77
CA ASP A 273 -26.13 23.52 9.37
C ASP A 273 -27.05 24.76 9.36
N PRO A 274 -26.72 25.84 8.64
CA PRO A 274 -27.65 26.93 8.41
C PRO A 274 -28.88 26.49 7.59
#